data_AF-A0A1Y4NDL0-F1
#
_entry.id   AF-A0A1Y4NDL0-F1
#
_cell.length_a   1.000
_cell.length_b   1.000
_cell.length_c   1.000
_cell.angle_alpha   90.00
_cell.angle_beta   90.00
_cell.angle_gamma   90.00
#
_symmetry.space_group_name_H-M   'P 1'
#
loop_
_entity.id
_entity.type
_entity.pdbx_description
1 polymer ?
#
loop_
_entity_poly.entity_id
_entity_poly.type
_entity_poly.pdbx_seq_one_letter_code
_entity_poly.pdbx_strand_id
1 'polypeptide(L)'
;MEQDILDRLYYGKIVPWENRRGNTPEMDLLSGQVDQDIQWLKKVLGDKEKEVLGHLLENASELERLQVCEGFKDGFRLGIQLVVAGLGGEKQP
;
A
#
# COMPACT_ATOMS: atom_id res chain seq x y z
N MET A 1 7.19 -7.96 -31.09
CA MET A 1 7.68 -8.76 -29.94
C MET A 1 7.03 -8.20 -28.70
N GLU A 2 5.79 -8.62 -28.41
CA GLU A 2 5.01 -8.18 -27.24
C GLU A 2 5.41 -8.94 -25.95
N GLN A 3 6.70 -9.19 -25.74
CA GLN A 3 7.19 -10.03 -24.63
C GLN A 3 8.32 -9.41 -23.79
N ASP A 4 8.74 -8.17 -24.06
CA ASP A 4 9.69 -7.51 -23.17
C ASP A 4 8.98 -7.09 -21.86
N ILE A 5 9.57 -7.48 -20.73
CA ILE A 5 9.11 -7.10 -19.39
C ILE A 5 9.16 -5.58 -19.20
N LEU A 6 10.10 -4.90 -19.87
CA LEU A 6 10.24 -3.45 -19.83
C LEU A 6 9.09 -2.76 -20.57
N ASP A 7 8.70 -3.26 -21.74
CA ASP A 7 7.52 -2.77 -22.45
C ASP A 7 6.25 -2.97 -21.60
N ARG A 8 6.12 -4.14 -20.96
CA ARG A 8 4.97 -4.41 -20.09
C ARG A 8 4.95 -3.52 -18.85
N LEU A 9 6.09 -3.18 -18.28
CA LEU A 9 6.20 -2.23 -17.17
C LEU A 9 5.86 -0.81 -17.63
N TYR A 10 6.41 -0.38 -18.77
CA TYR A 10 6.22 0.95 -19.34
C TYR A 10 4.75 1.22 -19.71
N TYR A 11 4.09 0.24 -20.33
CA TYR A 11 2.68 0.34 -20.69
C TYR A 11 1.73 -0.02 -19.53
N GLY A 12 2.24 -0.24 -18.32
CA GLY A 12 1.41 -0.55 -17.15
C GLY A 12 0.62 -1.86 -17.28
N LYS A 13 1.14 -2.85 -18.01
CA LYS A 13 0.64 -4.24 -18.04
C LYS A 13 1.21 -5.10 -16.90
N ILE A 14 2.29 -4.63 -16.28
CA ILE A 14 2.77 -5.13 -14.99
C ILE A 14 2.72 -3.94 -14.06
N VAL A 15 1.78 -4.01 -13.14
CA VAL A 15 1.61 -2.96 -12.17
C VAL A 15 1.85 -3.57 -10.80
N PRO A 16 2.85 -3.12 -10.04
CA PRO A 16 3.20 -3.76 -8.77
C PRO A 16 2.04 -3.81 -7.76
N TRP A 17 1.04 -2.95 -7.91
CA TRP A 17 -0.18 -2.93 -7.11
C TRP A 17 -1.33 -3.79 -7.65
N GLU A 18 -1.28 -4.32 -8.89
CA GLU A 18 -2.32 -5.20 -9.45
C GLU A 18 -2.37 -6.59 -8.81
N ASN A 19 -1.28 -7.02 -8.18
CA ASN A 19 -1.21 -8.25 -7.37
C ASN A 19 -1.28 -7.96 -5.87
N ARG A 20 -1.94 -6.88 -5.44
CA ARG A 20 -2.49 -6.90 -4.09
C ARG A 20 -3.45 -8.10 -4.08
N ARG A 21 -3.08 -9.18 -3.40
CA ARG A 21 -4.09 -10.08 -2.83
C ARG A 21 -5.10 -9.13 -2.21
N GLY A 22 -6.37 -9.21 -2.64
CA GLY A 22 -7.41 -8.34 -2.12
C GLY A 22 -7.33 -8.27 -0.59
N ASN A 23 -7.93 -7.24 0.00
CA ASN A 23 -7.95 -7.07 1.44
C ASN A 23 -8.17 -8.42 2.14
N THR A 24 -7.33 -8.73 3.12
CA THR A 24 -7.56 -9.94 3.90
C THR A 24 -8.88 -9.77 4.66
N PRO A 25 -9.57 -10.86 5.04
CA PRO A 25 -10.79 -10.77 5.83
C PRO A 25 -10.64 -9.90 7.10
N GLU A 26 -9.46 -9.92 7.70
CA GLU A 26 -9.11 -9.08 8.84
C GLU A 26 -9.04 -7.58 8.47
N MET A 27 -8.49 -7.25 7.29
CA MET A 27 -8.46 -5.87 6.80
C MET A 27 -9.87 -5.35 6.51
N ASP A 28 -10.74 -6.16 5.91
CA ASP A 28 -12.13 -5.77 5.65
C ASP A 28 -12.92 -5.58 6.94
N LEU A 29 -12.71 -6.45 7.94
CA LEU A 29 -13.32 -6.29 9.26
C LEU A 29 -12.89 -4.98 9.93
N LEU A 30 -11.58 -4.70 9.97
CA LEU A 30 -11.04 -3.49 10.58
C LEU A 30 -11.50 -2.24 9.81
N SER A 31 -11.53 -2.28 8.49
CA SER A 31 -12.05 -1.19 7.66
C SER A 31 -13.50 -0.88 8.02
N GLY A 32 -14.34 -1.92 8.16
CA GLY A 32 -15.74 -1.76 8.56
C GLY A 32 -15.90 -1.18 9.97
N GLN A 33 -15.04 -1.56 10.92
CA GLN A 33 -15.04 -1.00 12.28
C GLN A 33 -14.64 0.48 12.29
N VAL A 34 -13.57 0.82 11.57
CA VAL A 34 -13.11 2.21 11.42
C VAL A 34 -14.22 3.09 10.83
N ASP A 35 -14.91 2.62 9.78
CA ASP A 35 -16.03 3.34 9.20
C ASP A 35 -17.19 3.52 10.19
N GLN A 36 -17.54 2.48 10.95
CA GLN A 36 -18.59 2.58 11.97
C GLN A 36 -18.25 3.62 13.04
N ASP A 37 -17.02 3.61 13.53
CA ASP A 37 -16.54 4.55 14.55
C ASP A 37 -16.53 5.99 14.02
N ILE A 38 -16.08 6.21 12.78
CA ILE A 38 -16.11 7.53 12.12
C ILE A 38 -17.56 8.03 12.00
N GLN A 39 -18.49 7.17 11.58
CA GLN A 39 -19.90 7.54 11.46
C GLN A 39 -20.54 7.85 12.81
N TRP A 40 -20.16 7.12 13.86
CA TRP A 40 -20.59 7.43 15.21
C TRP A 40 -20.05 8.78 15.69
N LEU A 41 -18.75 9.03 15.51
CA LEU A 41 -18.10 10.30 15.85
C LEU A 41 -18.75 11.49 15.14
N LYS A 42 -19.05 11.36 13.84
CA LYS A 42 -19.78 12.40 13.07
C LYS A 42 -21.16 12.72 13.64
N LYS A 43 -21.80 11.82 14.39
CA LYS A 43 -23.11 12.07 15.01
C LYS A 43 -23.00 12.80 16.36
N VAL A 44 -21.99 12.46 17.16
CA VAL A 44 -21.87 12.94 18.54
C VAL A 44 -21.03 14.21 18.68
N LEU A 45 -20.15 14.49 17.70
CA LEU A 45 -19.26 15.64 17.73
C LEU A 45 -19.96 16.94 17.27
N GLY A 46 -19.54 18.05 17.89
CA GLY A 46 -19.88 19.40 17.45
C GLY A 46 -19.13 19.82 16.19
N ASP A 47 -19.43 21.01 15.67
CA ASP A 47 -18.91 21.45 14.37
C ASP A 47 -17.39 21.61 14.34
N LYS A 48 -16.80 22.14 15.42
CA LYS A 48 -15.33 22.28 15.53
C LYS A 48 -14.64 20.94 15.62
N GLU A 49 -15.20 20.00 16.40
CA GLU A 49 -14.62 18.67 16.55
C GLU A 49 -14.75 17.86 15.25
N LYS A 50 -15.80 18.08 14.46
CA LYS A 50 -15.94 17.50 13.12
C LYS A 50 -14.90 18.01 12.14
N GLU A 51 -14.54 19.30 12.20
CA GLU A 51 -13.47 19.87 11.40
C GLU A 51 -12.12 19.22 11.75
N VAL A 52 -11.82 19.07 13.04
CA VAL A 52 -10.63 18.35 13.51
C VAL A 52 -10.63 16.89 13.06
N LEU A 53 -11.79 16.20 13.13
CA LEU A 53 -11.93 14.84 12.63
C LEU A 53 -11.67 14.76 11.11
N GLY A 54 -12.16 15.73 10.34
CA GLY A 54 -11.89 15.81 8.90
C GLY A 54 -10.40 15.90 8.60
N HIS A 55 -9.70 16.84 9.23
CA HIS A 55 -8.25 16.97 9.10
C HIS A 55 -7.49 15.73 9.56
N LEU A 56 -7.93 15.06 10.62
CA LEU A 56 -7.32 13.82 11.07
C LEU A 56 -7.40 12.72 10.00
N LEU A 57 -8.57 12.53 9.39
CA LEU A 57 -8.78 11.52 8.34
C LEU A 57 -7.97 11.82 7.09
N GLU A 58 -7.91 13.09 6.67
CA GLU A 58 -7.08 13.53 5.54
C GLU A 58 -5.59 13.28 5.80
N ASN A 59 -5.10 13.70 6.97
CA ASN A 59 -3.69 13.51 7.34
C ASN A 59 -3.33 12.03 7.49
N ALA A 60 -4.23 11.20 8.03
CA ALA A 60 -4.02 9.77 8.15
C ALA A 60 -3.91 9.10 6.77
N SER A 61 -4.79 9.48 5.83
CA SER A 61 -4.75 8.97 4.45
C SER A 61 -3.47 9.37 3.72
N GLU A 62 -3.03 10.62 3.87
CA GLU A 62 -1.79 11.09 3.24
C GLU A 62 -0.55 10.42 3.87
N LEU A 63 -0.56 10.22 5.19
CA LEU A 63 0.50 9.50 5.88
C LEU A 63 0.58 8.04 5.39
N GLU A 64 -0.56 7.35 5.28
CA GLU A 64 -0.62 5.99 4.73
C GLU A 64 -0.07 5.97 3.30
N ARG A 65 -0.45 6.93 2.45
CA ARG A 65 0.05 7.05 1.08
C ARG A 65 1.57 7.15 1.04
N LEU A 66 2.16 7.97 1.90
CA LEU A 66 3.62 8.12 2.00
C LEU A 66 4.29 6.82 2.50
N GLN A 67 3.73 6.18 3.51
CA GLN A 67 4.23 4.91 4.04
C GLN A 67 4.18 3.79 3.00
N VAL A 68 3.09 3.69 2.24
CA VAL A 68 2.96 2.73 1.13
C VAL A 68 4.01 3.02 0.05
N CYS A 69 4.29 4.30 -0.25
CA CYS A 69 5.31 4.68 -1.21
C CYS A 69 6.72 4.26 -0.76
N GLU A 70 7.09 4.54 0.49
CA GLU A 70 8.39 4.13 1.04
C GLU A 70 8.50 2.61 1.14
N GLY A 71 7.44 1.94 1.61
CA GLY A 71 7.38 0.48 1.65
C GLY A 71 7.53 -0.17 0.28
N PHE A 72 7.00 0.44 -0.78
CA PHE A 72 7.21 -0.01 -2.16
C PHE A 72 8.68 0.10 -2.59
N LYS A 73 9.34 1.24 -2.32
CA LYS A 73 10.77 1.45 -2.65
C LYS A 73 11.65 0.43 -1.92
N ASP A 74 11.39 0.23 -0.63
CA ASP A 74 12.12 -0.75 0.18
C ASP A 74 11.87 -2.19 -0.31
N GLY A 75 10.61 -2.55 -0.60
CA GLY A 75 10.26 -3.86 -1.13
C GLY A 75 10.95 -4.16 -2.46
N PHE A 76 10.98 -3.18 -3.38
CA PHE A 76 11.69 -3.32 -4.65
C PHE A 76 13.20 -3.49 -4.45
N ARG A 77 13.81 -2.63 -3.62
CA ARG A 77 15.25 -2.69 -3.31
C ARG A 77 15.62 -4.04 -2.70
N LEU A 78 14.86 -4.52 -1.73
CA LEU A 78 15.06 -5.83 -1.10
C LEU A 78 14.87 -6.97 -2.11
N GLY A 79 13.86 -6.90 -2.97
CA GLY A 79 13.63 -7.88 -4.03
C GLY A 79 14.85 -8.05 -4.95
N ILE A 80 15.46 -6.94 -5.40
CA ILE A 80 16.68 -6.98 -6.19
C ILE A 80 17.86 -7.58 -5.41
N GLN A 81 18.04 -7.19 -4.14
CA GLN A 81 19.11 -7.75 -3.29
C GLN A 81 18.97 -9.27 -3.12
N LEU A 82 17.76 -9.77 -2.94
CA LEU A 82 17.47 -11.21 -2.85
C LEU A 82 17.79 -11.94 -4.15
N VAL A 83 17.41 -11.38 -5.30
CA VAL A 83 17.74 -11.95 -6.62
C VAL A 83 19.25 -12.02 -6.82
N VAL A 84 19.98 -10.93 -6.53
CA VAL A 84 21.44 -10.89 -6.65
C VAL A 84 22.09 -11.92 -5.72
N ALA A 85 21.63 -12.03 -4.47
CA ALA A 85 22.13 -13.03 -3.53
C ALA A 85 21.87 -14.47 -4.02
N GLY A 86 20.69 -14.74 -4.58
CA GLY A 86 20.34 -16.04 -5.15
C GLY A 86 21.22 -16.42 -6.35
N LEU A 87 21.53 -15.46 -7.23
CA LEU A 87 22.42 -15.67 -8.38
C LEU A 87 23.90 -15.77 -7.99
N GLY A 88 24.31 -15.07 -6.93
CA GLY A 88 25.66 -15.15 -6.37
C GLY A 88 25.95 -16.44 -5.58
N GLY A 89 24.91 -17.21 -5.26
CA GLY A 89 24.99 -18.48 -4.53
C GLY A 89 25.45 -19.68 -5.36
N GLU A 90 25.46 -19.60 -6.69
CA GLU A 90 25.97 -20.66 -7.59
C GLU A 90 27.45 -20.45 -7.99
N LYS A 91 28.30 -20.17 -7.01
CA LYS A 91 29.74 -20.41 -7.15
C LYS A 91 30.21 -21.31 -6.02
N GLN A 92 29.86 -22.59 -6.11
CA GLN A 92 30.69 -23.65 -5.54
C GLN A 92 31.56 -24.25 -6.65
N PRO A 93 32.84 -24.59 -6.32
CA PRO A 93 33.86 -25.00 -7.28
C PRO A 93 33.52 -26.29 -8.04
#